data_AF-A0A238VIC3-F1
#
_entry.id   AF-A0A238VIC3-F1
#
_cell.length_a   1.000
_cell.length_b   1.000
_cell.length_c   1.000
_cell.angle_alpha   90.00
_cell.angle_beta   90.00
_cell.angle_gamma   90.00
#
_symmetry.space_group_name_H-M   'P 1'
#
loop_
_entity.id
_entity.type
_entity.pdbx_description
1 polymer ?
#
loop_
_entity_poly.entity_id
_entity_poly.type
_entity_poly.pdbx_seq_one_letter_code
_entity_poly.pdbx_strand_id
1 'polypeptide(L)'
;MENNSTQIAQTILNQIKYSDRCALMAWGAKNFVALPKSKDFKGGVRFKVNGLQFKNWVTVELTWSDEYKVSFINRKREVVKEYDGVYCDMLVNIIDWVENKNVA
;
A
#
# COMPACT_ATOMS: atom_id res chain seq x y z
N MET A 1 11.33 22.12 -5.61
CA MET A 1 10.67 21.96 -4.30
C MET A 1 9.93 20.62 -4.29
N GLU A 2 10.28 19.74 -3.35
CA GLU A 2 9.55 18.53 -2.91
C GLU A 2 8.93 17.56 -3.96
N ASN A 3 9.67 17.17 -5.00
CA ASN A 3 9.20 16.14 -5.96
C ASN A 3 9.42 14.68 -5.52
N ASN A 4 10.06 14.42 -4.37
CA ASN A 4 10.46 13.05 -4.00
C ASN A 4 9.29 12.17 -3.53
N SER A 5 8.36 12.68 -2.72
CA SER A 5 7.28 11.85 -2.15
C SER A 5 6.29 11.37 -3.20
N THR A 6 5.87 12.25 -4.10
CA THR A 6 4.98 11.90 -5.23
C THR A 6 5.67 10.95 -6.21
N GLN A 7 6.97 11.14 -6.48
CA GLN A 7 7.74 10.22 -7.31
C GLN A 7 7.83 8.82 -6.68
N ILE A 8 8.14 8.71 -5.39
CA ILE A 8 8.17 7.43 -4.66
C ILE A 8 6.79 6.77 -4.70
N ALA A 9 5.72 7.51 -4.42
CA ALA A 9 4.36 7.00 -4.50
C ALA A 9 4.04 6.46 -5.90
N GLN A 10 4.41 7.19 -6.96
CA GLN A 10 4.20 6.76 -8.33
C GLN A 10 5.02 5.52 -8.68
N THR A 11 6.26 5.42 -8.20
CA THR A 11 7.11 4.24 -8.35
C THR A 11 6.45 3.01 -7.71
N ILE A 12 5.95 3.13 -6.48
CA ILE A 12 5.25 2.05 -5.78
C ILE A 12 4.02 1.59 -6.58
N LEU A 13 3.20 2.53 -7.05
CA LEU A 13 2.03 2.21 -7.86
C LEU A 13 2.41 1.54 -9.19
N ASN A 14 3.52 1.96 -9.80
CA ASN A 14 4.03 1.34 -11.03
C ASN A 14 4.55 -0.07 -10.78
N GLN A 15 5.21 -0.34 -9.65
CA GLN A 15 5.65 -1.68 -9.26
C GLN A 15 4.46 -2.62 -9.03
N ILE A 16 3.40 -2.14 -8.37
CA ILE A 16 2.15 -2.89 -8.21
C ILE A 16 1.54 -3.22 -9.56
N LYS A 17 1.40 -2.21 -10.44
CA LYS A 17 0.85 -2.40 -11.81
C LYS A 17 1.70 -3.30 -12.69
N TYR A 18 3.01 -3.30 -12.49
CA TYR A 18 3.94 -4.17 -13.20
C TYR A 18 3.74 -5.63 -12.78
N SER A 19 3.56 -5.86 -11.47
CA SER A 19 3.30 -7.19 -10.92
C SER A 19 1.93 -7.70 -11.32
N ASP A 20 0.88 -6.89 -11.17
CA ASP A 20 -0.46 -7.15 -11.71
C ASP A 20 -1.10 -5.83 -12.19
N ARG A 21 -1.39 -5.78 -13.48
CA ARG A 21 -1.97 -4.61 -14.17
C ARG A 21 -3.38 -4.29 -13.68
N CYS A 22 -4.10 -5.28 -13.15
CA CYS A 22 -5.47 -5.19 -12.70
C CYS A 22 -5.61 -5.04 -11.18
N ALA A 23 -4.55 -5.22 -10.39
CA ALA A 23 -4.59 -5.22 -8.93
C ALA A 23 -5.29 -3.99 -8.33
N LEU A 24 -4.88 -2.78 -8.70
CA LEU A 24 -5.49 -1.54 -8.19
C LEU A 24 -6.98 -1.42 -8.56
N MET A 25 -7.39 -1.98 -9.71
CA MET A 25 -8.78 -2.01 -10.13
C MET A 25 -9.56 -3.05 -9.31
N ALA A 26 -9.00 -4.25 -9.11
CA ALA A 26 -9.59 -5.31 -8.31
C ALA A 26 -9.88 -4.84 -6.89
N TRP A 27 -8.93 -4.12 -6.27
CA TRP A 27 -9.06 -3.56 -4.91
C TRP A 27 -10.01 -2.35 -4.81
N GLY A 28 -10.48 -1.84 -5.96
CA GLY A 28 -11.25 -0.59 -6.03
C GLY A 28 -10.48 0.60 -5.44
N ALA A 29 -9.17 0.68 -5.67
CA ALA A 29 -8.28 1.66 -5.07
C ALA A 29 -8.60 3.10 -5.55
N LYS A 30 -8.80 4.01 -4.59
CA LYS A 30 -9.17 5.42 -4.80
C LYS A 30 -8.44 6.32 -3.79
N ASN A 31 -8.48 7.63 -4.00
CA ASN A 31 -7.94 8.64 -3.08
C ASN A 31 -6.47 8.39 -2.71
N PHE A 32 -5.61 8.34 -3.73
CA PHE A 32 -4.17 8.19 -3.54
C PHE A 32 -3.58 9.46 -2.91
N VAL A 33 -2.79 9.28 -1.85
CA VAL A 33 -2.09 10.32 -1.11
C VAL A 33 -0.64 9.90 -0.99
N ALA A 34 0.28 10.72 -1.49
CA ALA A 34 1.71 10.51 -1.29
C ALA A 34 2.09 10.87 0.15
N LEU A 35 2.86 10.02 0.80
CA LEU A 35 3.38 10.28 2.14
C LEU A 35 4.74 10.99 2.03
N PRO A 36 4.94 12.10 2.77
CA PRO A 36 6.21 12.79 2.79
C PRO A 36 7.27 11.92 3.48
N LYS A 37 8.53 12.18 3.18
CA LYS A 37 9.65 11.54 3.86
C LYS A 37 9.57 11.80 5.37
N SER A 38 9.84 10.78 6.17
CA SER A 38 9.95 10.86 7.63
C SER A 38 11.33 10.38 8.10
N LYS A 39 11.56 10.39 9.42
CA LYS A 39 12.75 9.78 10.02
C LYS A 39 12.78 8.27 9.79
N ASP A 40 11.61 7.63 9.81
CA ASP A 40 11.50 6.16 9.77
C ASP A 40 11.32 5.60 8.34
N PHE A 41 10.87 6.43 7.39
CA PHE A 41 10.59 6.00 6.01
C PHE A 41 10.98 7.06 4.96
N LYS A 42 11.44 6.60 3.80
CA LYS A 42 11.84 7.43 2.66
C LYS A 42 10.66 8.13 2.00
N GLY A 43 9.48 7.50 2.04
CA GLY A 43 8.23 7.98 1.47
C GLY A 43 7.22 6.85 1.40
N GLY A 44 6.06 7.09 0.79
CA GLY A 44 5.04 6.05 0.67
C GLY A 44 3.80 6.50 -0.06
N VAL A 45 2.84 5.60 -0.19
CA VAL A 45 1.52 5.87 -0.75
C VAL A 45 0.44 5.33 0.16
N ARG A 46 -0.58 6.14 0.39
CA ARG A 46 -1.80 5.75 1.09
C ARG A 46 -2.96 5.85 0.12
N PHE A 47 -3.81 4.83 0.07
CA PHE A 47 -4.99 4.83 -0.77
C PHE A 47 -6.13 4.09 -0.11
N LYS A 48 -7.35 4.44 -0.50
CA LYS A 48 -8.56 3.81 -0.01
C LYS A 48 -8.95 2.64 -0.91
N VAL A 49 -9.13 1.46 -0.33
CA VAL A 49 -9.65 0.27 -1.00
C VAL A 49 -11.13 0.07 -0.69
N ASN A 50 -11.83 -0.58 -1.62
CA ASN A 50 -13.21 -0.99 -1.47
C ASN A 50 -13.36 -2.47 -1.83
N GLY A 51 -12.48 -3.30 -1.28
CA GLY A 51 -12.49 -4.73 -1.51
C GLY A 51 -13.61 -5.46 -0.78
N LEU A 52 -13.73 -6.75 -1.09
CA LEU A 52 -14.78 -7.60 -0.55
C LEU A 52 -14.63 -7.85 0.96
N GLN A 53 -13.42 -8.18 1.42
CA GLN A 53 -13.13 -8.51 2.83
C GLN A 53 -12.73 -7.26 3.63
N PHE A 54 -11.84 -6.45 3.09
CA PHE A 54 -11.37 -5.24 3.74
C PHE A 54 -11.72 -3.99 2.93
N LYS A 55 -12.20 -2.99 3.67
CA LYS A 55 -12.51 -1.65 3.16
C LYS A 55 -11.77 -0.64 4.03
N ASN A 56 -11.58 0.56 3.51
CA ASN A 56 -10.87 1.71 4.10
C ASN A 56 -9.44 1.83 3.59
N TRP A 57 -8.46 2.15 4.43
CA TRP A 57 -7.17 2.67 3.98
C TRP A 57 -6.10 1.60 4.00
N VAL A 58 -5.31 1.54 2.94
CA VAL A 58 -4.05 0.79 2.87
C VAL A 58 -2.92 1.80 2.78
N THR A 59 -1.90 1.62 3.60
CA THR A 59 -0.70 2.45 3.61
C THR A 59 0.48 1.57 3.24
N VAL A 60 1.27 2.00 2.25
CA VAL A 60 2.50 1.35 1.81
C VAL A 60 3.64 2.34 1.98
N GLU A 61 4.57 2.05 2.88
CA GLU A 61 5.70 2.90 3.23
C GLU A 61 7.00 2.23 2.80
N LEU A 62 7.90 2.98 2.18
CA LEU A 62 9.23 2.53 1.80
C LEU A 62 10.21 2.86 2.93
N THR A 63 10.78 1.84 3.55
CA THR A 63 11.76 1.99 4.63
C THR A 63 13.13 2.41 4.08
N TRP A 64 14.06 2.71 4.99
CA TRP A 64 15.42 3.04 4.60
C TRP A 64 16.21 1.87 4.03
N SER A 65 15.84 0.65 4.42
CA SER A 65 16.44 -0.62 4.00
C SER A 65 15.90 -1.13 2.66
N ASP A 66 15.15 -0.30 1.92
CA ASP A 66 14.50 -0.65 0.65
C ASP A 66 13.46 -1.78 0.75
N GLU A 67 12.89 -1.96 1.95
CA GLU A 67 11.76 -2.84 2.21
C GLU A 67 10.48 -2.00 2.31
N TYR A 68 9.33 -2.63 2.09
CA TYR A 68 8.03 -2.02 2.29
C TYR A 68 7.41 -2.42 3.62
N LYS A 69 6.68 -1.47 4.19
CA LYS A 69 5.76 -1.68 5.30
C LYS A 69 4.34 -1.45 4.81
N VAL A 70 3.46 -2.43 4.98
CA VAL A 70 2.07 -2.39 4.53
C VAL A 70 1.15 -2.43 5.74
N SER A 71 0.38 -1.36 5.96
CA SER A 71 -0.55 -1.24 7.08
C SER A 71 -1.99 -1.06 6.59
N PHE A 72 -2.89 -1.89 7.10
CA PHE A 72 -4.33 -1.86 6.84
C PHE A 72 -5.02 -1.09 7.95
N ILE A 73 -5.70 0.01 7.61
CA ILE A 73 -6.26 0.96 8.57
C ILE A 73 -7.79 1.00 8.42
N ASN A 74 -8.49 0.68 9.50
CA ASN A 74 -9.95 0.65 9.52
C ASN A 74 -10.58 2.06 9.56
N ARG A 75 -11.92 2.12 9.58
CA ARG A 75 -12.68 3.38 9.68
C ARG A 75 -12.41 4.16 10.97
N LYS A 76 -12.05 3.49 12.06
CA LYS A 76 -11.68 4.10 13.36
C LYS A 76 -10.23 4.61 13.38
N ARG A 77 -9.50 4.51 12.27
CA ARG A 77 -8.07 4.85 12.14
C ARG A 77 -7.14 3.94 12.95
N GLU A 78 -7.58 2.72 13.25
CA GLU A 78 -6.76 1.72 13.92
C GLU A 78 -6.12 0.81 12.86
N VAL A 79 -4.86 0.43 13.08
CA VAL A 79 -4.16 -0.57 12.27
C VAL A 79 -4.73 -1.94 12.63
N VAL A 80 -5.39 -2.59 11.67
CA VAL A 80 -5.96 -3.94 11.87
C VAL A 80 -4.97 -5.04 11.50
N LYS A 81 -4.03 -4.72 10.62
CA LYS A 81 -3.04 -5.66 10.12
C LYS A 81 -1.86 -4.88 9.59
N GLU A 82 -0.66 -5.42 9.82
CA GLU A 82 0.58 -4.81 9.40
C GLU A 82 1.55 -5.89 8.95
N TYR A 83 2.32 -5.57 7.92
CA TYR A 83 3.39 -6.41 7.40
C TYR A 83 4.63 -5.54 7.22
N ASP A 84 5.72 -5.94 7.87
CA ASP A 84 7.05 -5.35 7.72
C ASP A 84 7.95 -6.26 6.87
N GLY A 85 9.02 -5.70 6.30
CA GLY A 85 10.00 -6.47 5.52
C GLY A 85 9.45 -6.99 4.20
N VAL A 86 8.49 -6.28 3.60
CA VAL A 86 7.82 -6.70 2.36
C VAL A 86 8.66 -6.32 1.16
N TYR A 87 8.91 -7.27 0.25
CA TYR A 87 9.56 -6.99 -1.03
C TYR A 87 8.54 -6.59 -2.11
N CYS A 88 9.01 -5.94 -3.19
CA CYS A 88 8.14 -5.36 -4.22
C CYS A 88 7.25 -6.40 -4.93
N ASP A 89 7.75 -7.61 -5.11
CA ASP A 89 7.06 -8.77 -5.69
C ASP A 89 5.98 -9.34 -4.74
N MET A 90 6.13 -9.13 -3.43
CA MET A 90 5.16 -9.56 -2.42
C MET A 90 4.02 -8.56 -2.19
N LEU A 91 4.17 -7.30 -2.65
CA LEU A 91 3.19 -6.24 -2.40
C LEU A 91 1.77 -6.59 -2.87
N VAL A 92 1.64 -7.14 -4.08
CA VAL A 92 0.32 -7.51 -4.63
C VAL A 92 -0.30 -8.61 -3.78
N ASN A 93 0.44 -9.69 -3.50
CA ASN A 93 -0.06 -10.82 -2.71
C ASN A 93 -0.50 -10.41 -1.29
N ILE A 94 0.22 -9.47 -0.66
CA ILE A 94 -0.13 -8.97 0.67
C ILE A 94 -1.36 -8.08 0.61
N ILE A 95 -1.45 -7.18 -0.37
CA ILE A 95 -2.58 -6.27 -0.51
C ILE A 95 -3.83 -7.02 -1.01
N ASP A 96 -3.70 -8.10 -1.79
CA ASP A 96 -4.80 -8.97 -2.22
C ASP A 96 -5.61 -9.57 -1.05
N TRP A 97 -5.06 -9.53 0.17
CA TRP A 97 -5.82 -9.77 1.39
C TRP A 97 -7.11 -8.92 1.47
N VAL A 98 -7.20 -7.77 0.78
CA VAL A 98 -8.45 -6.97 0.74
C VAL A 98 -9.62 -7.67 0.07
N GLU A 99 -9.36 -8.58 -0.88
CA GLU A 99 -10.38 -9.35 -1.59
C GLU A 99 -10.59 -10.75 -0.99
N ASN A 100 -9.59 -11.29 -0.29
CA ASN A 100 -9.53 -12.71 -0.07
C ASN A 100 -10.51 -13.20 1.02
N LYS A 101 -11.64 -13.77 0.60
CA LYS A 101 -12.67 -14.29 1.51
C LYS A 101 -12.24 -15.51 2.34
N ASN A 102 -11.13 -16.19 2.01
CA ASN A 102 -10.70 -17.40 2.71
C ASN A 102 -9.16 -17.49 2.73
N VAL A 103 -8.57 -17.15 3.88
CA VAL A 103 -7.47 -17.97 4.40
C VAL A 103 -8.04 -18.56 5.68
N ALA A 104 -8.72 -19.69 5.52
CA ALA A 104 -9.12 -20.58 6.61
C ALA A 104 -7.90 -21.37 7.07
#